data_AF-A0A7S2L687-F1
#
_entry.id   AF-A0A7S2L687-F1
#
_cell.length_a   1.000
_cell.length_b   1.000
_cell.length_c   1.000
_cell.angle_alpha   90.00
_cell.angle_beta   90.00
_cell.angle_gamma   90.00
#
_symmetry.space_group_name_H-M   'P 1'
#
loop_
_entity.id
_entity.type
_entity.pdbx_description
1 polymer ?
#
loop_
_entity_poly.entity_id
_entity_poly.type
_entity_poly.pdbx_seq_one_letter_code
_entity_poly.pdbx_strand_id
1 'polypeptide(L)'
;RFGQSGLLGVVRASPPVPLLAALGARRGARSMSAPGSRQALPTPPARPAAVPASEVPTRELGRSVTEELRRGVPVCKLFSGFGRMIRTRPDTLTAAEQTKLFNASHRVDVFDFFISHVCSSPGFKKYLTLVMDRLGLSAFVAAVVVASGLYAFQIFASHAGLQELPRVGRFATVSFWEFLGGVAAAWTVCAFGHLLCRRTCCFFDCISICQNEPELKAAGIQNIPAFLRA
;
A
#
# COMPACT_ATOMS: atom_id res chain seq x y z
N ARG A 1 -10.27 -20.86 -18.14
CA ARG A 1 -10.10 -19.40 -18.40
C ARG A 1 -9.07 -18.86 -17.40
N PHE A 2 -7.80 -18.76 -17.78
CA PHE A 2 -6.76 -18.18 -16.93
C PHE A 2 -6.75 -16.66 -17.12
N GLY A 3 -7.12 -15.93 -16.07
CA GLY A 3 -7.18 -14.47 -16.07
C GLY A 3 -5.79 -13.85 -15.97
N GLN A 4 -5.52 -12.87 -16.84
CA GLN A 4 -4.37 -11.98 -16.74
C GLN A 4 -4.32 -11.36 -15.34
N SER A 5 -3.21 -11.58 -14.64
CA SER A 5 -2.94 -10.97 -13.34
C SER A 5 -2.53 -9.51 -13.56
N GLY A 6 -3.48 -8.59 -13.43
CA GLY A 6 -3.20 -7.15 -13.38
C GLY A 6 -2.33 -6.85 -12.16
N LEU A 7 -1.11 -6.36 -12.40
CA LEU A 7 -0.20 -5.90 -11.35
C LEU A 7 -0.82 -4.70 -10.62
N LEU A 8 -0.86 -4.76 -9.30
CA LEU A 8 -1.14 -3.59 -8.46
C LEU A 8 0.05 -2.62 -8.58
N GLY A 9 -0.16 -1.45 -9.16
CA GLY A 9 0.83 -0.37 -9.15
C GLY A 9 0.78 0.39 -7.83
N VAL A 10 1.72 0.16 -6.92
CA VAL A 10 1.95 1.03 -5.77
C VAL A 10 2.87 2.15 -6.23
N VAL A 11 2.31 3.35 -6.45
CA VAL A 11 3.10 4.54 -6.76
C VAL A 11 3.53 5.17 -5.43
N ARG A 12 4.82 5.06 -5.09
CA ARG A 12 5.40 5.78 -3.95
C ARG A 12 5.75 7.20 -4.39
N ALA A 13 5.19 8.19 -3.70
CA ALA A 13 5.81 9.50 -3.63
C ALA A 13 7.02 9.35 -2.68
N SER A 14 8.21 9.13 -3.25
CA SER A 14 9.43 9.03 -2.46
C SER A 14 9.84 10.43 -1.98
N PRO A 15 9.95 10.71 -0.67
CA PRO A 15 10.78 11.82 -0.23
C PRO A 15 12.24 11.55 -0.63
N PRO A 16 13.07 12.60 -0.85
CA PRO A 16 14.48 12.41 -1.16
C PRO A 16 15.19 11.84 0.07
N VAL A 17 15.41 10.53 0.07
CA VAL A 17 16.31 9.88 1.03
C VAL A 17 17.71 9.84 0.40
N PRO A 18 18.74 10.40 1.06
CA PRO A 18 20.11 10.30 0.57
C PRO A 18 20.59 8.84 0.64
N LEU A 19 20.63 8.24 -0.55
CA LEU A 19 21.61 7.30 -1.07
C LEU A 19 22.40 6.45 -0.04
N LEU A 20 22.03 5.18 0.09
CA LEU A 20 22.99 4.12 0.41
C LEU A 20 23.02 3.16 -0.78
N ALA A 21 23.93 3.47 -1.70
CA ALA A 21 24.21 2.71 -2.90
C ALA A 21 25.10 1.53 -2.55
N ALA A 22 24.59 0.31 -2.69
CA ALA A 22 25.36 -0.88 -3.10
C ALA A 22 24.42 -2.09 -3.17
N LEU A 23 24.14 -2.58 -4.38
CA LEU A 23 24.31 -3.99 -4.77
C LEU A 23 23.53 -4.31 -6.07
N GLY A 24 24.30 -4.65 -7.09
CA GLY A 24 24.03 -5.86 -7.88
C GLY A 24 23.03 -5.76 -9.02
N ALA A 25 23.47 -5.19 -10.14
CA ALA A 25 22.83 -5.36 -11.43
C ALA A 25 22.93 -6.82 -11.92
N ARG A 26 21.80 -7.43 -12.32
CA ARG A 26 21.78 -8.55 -13.27
C ARG A 26 20.47 -8.51 -14.09
N ARG A 27 20.49 -7.76 -15.19
CA ARG A 27 19.43 -7.71 -16.21
C ARG A 27 19.69 -8.81 -17.24
N GLY A 28 18.87 -9.85 -17.22
CA GLY A 28 18.74 -10.79 -18.34
C GLY A 28 17.67 -10.29 -19.30
N ALA A 29 18.07 -9.78 -20.46
CA ALA A 29 17.17 -9.46 -21.55
C ALA A 29 16.76 -10.74 -22.28
N ARG A 30 15.47 -11.08 -22.27
CA ARG A 30 14.88 -12.04 -23.21
C ARG A 30 13.97 -11.27 -24.16
N SER A 31 14.51 -11.05 -25.35
CA SER A 31 13.79 -10.63 -26.55
C SER A 31 12.92 -11.81 -27.02
N MET A 32 11.61 -11.62 -27.08
CA MET A 32 10.72 -12.43 -27.90
C MET A 32 9.89 -11.49 -28.77
N SER A 33 10.33 -11.39 -30.01
CA SER A 33 9.57 -10.87 -31.14
C SER A 33 8.45 -11.83 -31.51
N ALA A 34 7.23 -11.32 -31.70
CA ALA A 34 6.17 -12.00 -32.43
C ALA A 34 5.51 -11.04 -33.42
N PRO A 35 5.02 -11.54 -34.58
CA PRO A 35 4.69 -10.73 -35.73
C PRO A 35 3.21 -10.33 -35.82
N GLY A 36 2.98 -9.11 -36.32
CA GLY A 36 2.02 -8.79 -37.38
C GLY A 36 0.53 -9.14 -37.19
N SER A 37 -0.27 -8.11 -36.90
CA SER A 37 -1.56 -7.92 -37.58
C SER A 37 -1.87 -6.42 -37.66
N ARG A 38 -1.67 -5.83 -38.85
CA ARG A 38 -2.03 -4.44 -39.15
C ARG A 38 -3.53 -4.38 -39.38
N GLN A 39 -4.30 -4.07 -38.33
CA GLN A 39 -5.66 -3.59 -38.51
C GLN A 39 -5.61 -2.11 -38.88
N ALA A 40 -6.29 -1.77 -39.97
CA ALA A 40 -6.40 -0.42 -40.49
C ALA A 40 -7.05 0.51 -39.46
N LEU A 41 -6.39 1.64 -39.22
CA LEU A 41 -6.81 2.69 -38.31
C LEU A 41 -8.05 3.39 -38.89
N PRO A 42 -9.22 3.38 -38.21
CA PRO A 42 -10.37 4.15 -38.65
C PRO A 42 -10.09 5.65 -38.51
N THR A 43 -10.42 6.39 -39.57
CA THR A 43 -10.24 7.83 -39.71
C THR A 43 -11.04 8.58 -38.62
N PRO A 44 -10.43 9.51 -37.87
CA PRO A 44 -11.13 10.25 -36.83
C PRO A 44 -12.18 11.21 -37.44
N PRO A 45 -13.39 11.31 -36.85
CA PRO A 45 -14.41 12.25 -37.29
C PRO A 45 -13.97 13.70 -37.08
N ALA A 46 -14.44 14.58 -37.97
CA ALA A 46 -14.13 15.99 -38.03
C ALA A 46 -14.38 16.71 -36.69
N ARG A 47 -13.39 17.50 -36.28
CA ARG A 47 -13.36 18.29 -35.05
C ARG A 47 -14.46 19.38 -35.11
N PRO A 48 -15.49 19.35 -34.24
CA PRO A 48 -16.49 20.41 -34.21
C PRO A 48 -15.87 21.76 -33.83
N ALA A 49 -16.39 22.82 -34.46
CA ALA A 49 -15.91 24.19 -34.34
C ALA A 49 -15.85 24.66 -32.88
N ALA A 50 -14.77 25.36 -32.55
CA ALA A 50 -14.50 25.89 -31.22
C ALA A 50 -15.61 26.85 -30.78
N VAL A 51 -16.37 26.44 -29.77
CA VAL A 51 -17.31 27.31 -29.05
C VAL A 51 -16.48 28.28 -28.21
N PRO A 52 -16.71 29.61 -28.31
CA PRO A 52 -15.98 30.60 -27.54
C PRO A 52 -16.20 30.37 -26.04
N ALA A 53 -15.10 30.12 -25.33
CA ALA A 53 -15.08 29.91 -23.90
C ALA A 53 -15.44 31.22 -23.19
N SER A 54 -16.64 31.27 -22.62
CA SER A 54 -17.02 32.31 -21.67
C SER A 54 -16.20 32.12 -20.39
N GLU A 55 -15.28 33.04 -20.12
CA GLU A 55 -14.45 33.07 -18.92
C GLU A 55 -15.30 33.47 -17.71
N VAL A 56 -16.00 32.51 -17.13
CA VAL A 56 -16.62 32.65 -15.82
C VAL A 56 -15.51 32.66 -14.75
N PRO A 57 -15.60 33.46 -13.66
CA PRO A 57 -14.62 33.47 -12.58
C PRO A 57 -14.72 32.18 -11.73
N THR A 58 -14.24 31.05 -12.27
CA THR A 58 -14.36 29.71 -11.67
C THR A 58 -13.26 29.38 -10.64
N ARG A 59 -12.30 30.29 -10.43
CA ARG A 59 -11.05 29.97 -9.70
C ARG A 59 -11.19 29.83 -8.19
N GLU A 60 -12.06 30.60 -7.55
CA GLU A 60 -12.18 30.53 -6.08
C GLU A 60 -13.13 29.43 -5.59
N LEU A 61 -14.25 29.22 -6.30
CA LEU A 61 -15.19 28.14 -5.97
C LEU A 61 -14.57 26.75 -6.23
N GLY A 62 -13.67 26.65 -7.20
CA GLY A 62 -12.94 25.40 -7.46
C GLY A 62 -12.02 24.98 -6.31
N ARG A 63 -11.40 25.95 -5.61
CA ARG A 63 -10.40 25.65 -4.57
C ARG A 63 -11.02 25.02 -3.32
N SER A 64 -12.16 25.53 -2.87
CA SER A 64 -12.85 24.98 -1.70
C SER A 64 -13.31 23.55 -1.95
N VAL A 65 -13.88 23.28 -3.14
CA VAL A 65 -14.32 21.92 -3.52
C VAL A 65 -13.14 20.95 -3.60
N THR A 66 -11.98 21.35 -4.14
CA THR A 66 -10.80 20.49 -4.19
C THR A 66 -10.28 20.13 -2.79
N GLU A 67 -10.33 21.06 -1.84
CA GLU A 67 -9.93 20.79 -0.44
C GLU A 67 -10.89 19.83 0.27
N GLU A 68 -12.19 19.88 -0.02
CA GLU A 68 -13.16 18.93 0.55
C GLU A 68 -12.98 17.50 0.00
N LEU A 69 -12.58 17.39 -1.28
CA LEU A 69 -12.34 16.13 -1.97
C LEU A 69 -11.01 15.48 -1.55
N ARG A 70 -10.08 16.23 -0.96
CA ARG A 70 -8.77 15.72 -0.53
C ARG A 70 -8.88 14.97 0.80
N ARG A 71 -9.37 13.73 0.74
CA ARG A 71 -9.58 12.88 1.91
C ARG A 71 -8.63 11.69 1.94
N GLY A 72 -8.14 11.36 3.13
CA GLY A 72 -7.24 10.24 3.39
C GLY A 72 -7.74 9.35 4.51
N VAL A 73 -7.20 8.13 4.55
CA VAL A 73 -7.51 7.13 5.58
C VAL A 73 -6.23 6.86 6.38
N PRO A 74 -6.28 6.94 7.72
CA PRO A 74 -5.15 6.54 8.56
C PRO A 74 -4.81 5.07 8.34
N VAL A 75 -3.53 4.75 8.21
CA VAL A 75 -3.06 3.37 7.97
C VAL A 75 -3.49 2.43 9.09
N CYS A 76 -3.50 2.91 10.33
CA CYS A 76 -3.98 2.14 11.48
C CYS A 76 -5.43 1.68 11.33
N LYS A 77 -6.32 2.53 10.79
CA LYS A 77 -7.72 2.18 10.49
C LYS A 77 -7.79 1.24 9.28
N LEU A 78 -6.99 1.51 8.25
CA LEU A 78 -6.97 0.71 7.03
C LEU A 78 -6.61 -0.76 7.30
N PHE A 79 -5.63 -1.01 8.18
CA PHE A 79 -5.19 -2.36 8.54
C PHE A 79 -5.98 -3.01 9.68
N SER A 80 -6.80 -2.25 10.40
CA SER A 80 -7.64 -2.79 11.47
C SER A 80 -8.58 -3.90 10.96
N GLY A 81 -8.90 -4.85 11.84
CA GLY A 81 -9.77 -5.98 11.50
C GLY A 81 -9.24 -6.83 10.34
N PHE A 82 -7.92 -7.04 10.27
CA PHE A 82 -7.24 -7.75 9.18
C PHE A 82 -7.56 -7.14 7.81
N GLY A 83 -7.40 -5.82 7.70
CA GLY A 83 -7.68 -5.09 6.46
C GLY A 83 -9.12 -5.25 5.99
N ARG A 84 -10.09 -5.30 6.90
CA ARG A 84 -11.53 -5.45 6.56
C ARG A 84 -11.93 -4.43 5.49
N MET A 85 -11.51 -3.17 5.65
CA MET A 85 -11.76 -2.09 4.70
C MET A 85 -11.18 -2.37 3.30
N ILE A 86 -9.99 -2.95 3.20
CA ILE A 86 -9.35 -3.32 1.93
C ILE A 86 -10.08 -4.48 1.24
N ARG A 87 -10.65 -5.38 2.05
CA ARG A 87 -11.34 -6.59 1.59
C ARG A 87 -12.79 -6.34 1.18
N THR A 88 -13.41 -5.27 1.66
CA THR A 88 -14.78 -4.89 1.32
C THR A 88 -14.86 -4.36 -0.11
N ARG A 89 -15.84 -4.86 -0.89
CA ARG A 89 -16.15 -4.35 -2.23
C ARG A 89 -17.21 -3.25 -2.11
N PRO A 90 -16.95 -2.02 -2.61
CA PRO A 90 -17.91 -0.93 -2.47
C PRO A 90 -19.22 -1.20 -3.24
N ASP A 91 -19.15 -1.89 -4.37
CA ASP A 91 -20.32 -2.16 -5.24
C ASP A 91 -21.37 -3.06 -4.59
N THR A 92 -20.99 -3.83 -3.57
CA THR A 92 -21.91 -4.73 -2.84
C THR A 92 -22.52 -4.10 -1.60
N LEU A 93 -22.11 -2.88 -1.25
CA LEU A 93 -22.56 -2.19 -0.04
C LEU A 93 -23.80 -1.36 -0.30
N THR A 94 -24.66 -1.26 0.71
CA THR A 94 -25.79 -0.31 0.72
C THR A 94 -25.30 1.14 0.76
N ALA A 95 -26.12 2.10 0.31
CA ALA A 95 -25.78 3.52 0.34
C ALA A 95 -25.37 4.03 1.74
N ALA A 96 -26.03 3.52 2.79
CA ALA A 96 -25.69 3.84 4.17
C ALA A 96 -24.29 3.32 4.57
N GLU A 97 -23.94 2.10 4.16
CA GLU A 97 -22.61 1.53 4.39
C GLU A 97 -21.52 2.23 3.57
N GLN A 98 -21.82 2.62 2.33
CA GLN A 98 -20.90 3.42 1.51
C GLN A 98 -20.64 4.79 2.15
N THR A 99 -21.68 5.43 2.68
CA THR A 99 -21.55 6.70 3.43
C THR A 99 -20.72 6.50 4.70
N LYS A 100 -20.94 5.40 5.43
CA LYS A 100 -20.12 5.04 6.60
C LYS A 100 -18.66 4.81 6.23
N LEU A 101 -18.40 4.17 5.09
CA LEU A 101 -17.05 3.94 4.58
C LEU A 101 -16.39 5.28 4.24
N PHE A 102 -17.08 6.15 3.50
CA PHE A 102 -16.61 7.50 3.18
C PHE A 102 -16.31 8.34 4.44
N ASN A 103 -17.18 8.28 5.45
CA ASN A 103 -16.99 8.95 6.73
C ASN A 103 -15.80 8.42 7.55
N ALA A 104 -15.25 7.24 7.22
CA ALA A 104 -14.03 6.74 7.84
C ALA A 104 -12.77 7.48 7.35
N SER A 105 -12.84 8.12 6.17
CA SER A 105 -11.82 9.04 5.67
C SER A 105 -11.98 10.44 6.29
N HIS A 106 -10.91 11.23 6.30
CA HIS A 106 -10.91 12.61 6.81
C HIS A 106 -10.09 13.49 5.87
N ARG A 107 -10.30 14.81 5.93
CA ARG A 107 -9.50 15.75 5.14
C ARG A 107 -8.04 15.67 5.55
N VAL A 108 -7.15 15.63 4.57
CA VAL A 108 -5.70 15.56 4.80
C VAL A 108 -4.98 16.53 3.88
N ASP A 109 -3.88 17.07 4.38
CA ASP A 109 -3.02 17.90 3.55
C ASP A 109 -2.02 17.06 2.74
N VAL A 110 -1.33 16.21 3.48
CA VAL A 110 -0.35 15.20 3.10
C VAL A 110 -0.93 13.85 2.65
N PHE A 111 -0.66 13.29 1.47
CA PHE A 111 -0.75 11.83 1.28
C PHE A 111 0.63 11.19 1.36
N ASP A 112 0.84 10.23 2.26
CA ASP A 112 2.10 9.48 2.32
C ASP A 112 2.22 8.51 1.14
N PHE A 113 1.09 7.99 0.67
CA PHE A 113 1.02 7.08 -0.47
C PHE A 113 -0.38 6.92 -1.02
N PHE A 114 -0.42 6.39 -2.24
CA PHE A 114 -1.63 6.14 -3.00
C PHE A 114 -1.88 4.63 -3.17
N ILE A 115 -3.11 4.21 -2.92
CA ILE A 115 -3.61 2.86 -3.20
C ILE A 115 -4.79 2.99 -4.14
N SER A 116 -4.67 2.44 -5.35
CA SER A 116 -5.84 2.21 -6.21
C SER A 116 -6.33 0.78 -6.09
N HIS A 117 -7.64 0.64 -5.96
CA HIS A 117 -8.32 -0.62 -5.89
C HIS A 117 -8.64 -1.14 -7.30
N VAL A 118 -7.87 -2.14 -7.73
CA VAL A 118 -8.28 -2.94 -8.90
C VAL A 118 -9.31 -4.00 -8.46
N CYS A 119 -10.58 -3.85 -8.82
CA CYS A 119 -11.68 -4.72 -8.35
C CYS A 119 -11.49 -6.23 -8.65
N SER A 120 -10.61 -6.58 -9.58
CA SER A 120 -10.38 -7.97 -10.00
C SER A 120 -9.54 -8.81 -9.02
N SER A 121 -8.72 -8.19 -8.15
CA SER A 121 -7.81 -8.95 -7.28
C SER A 121 -8.43 -9.28 -5.91
N PRO A 122 -8.19 -10.50 -5.36
CA PRO A 122 -8.68 -10.88 -4.04
C PRO A 122 -8.19 -9.90 -2.96
N GLY A 123 -9.11 -9.36 -2.16
CA GLY A 123 -8.78 -8.34 -1.16
C GLY A 123 -7.75 -8.81 -0.12
N PHE A 124 -7.74 -10.10 0.22
CA PHE A 124 -6.76 -10.65 1.17
C PHE A 124 -5.32 -10.58 0.64
N LYS A 125 -5.12 -10.80 -0.67
CA LYS A 125 -3.79 -10.66 -1.29
C LYS A 125 -3.31 -9.21 -1.22
N LYS A 126 -4.19 -8.24 -1.52
CA LYS A 126 -3.88 -6.81 -1.39
C LYS A 126 -3.47 -6.45 0.03
N TYR A 127 -4.23 -6.92 1.01
CA TYR A 127 -3.92 -6.71 2.43
C TYR A 127 -2.53 -7.25 2.77
N LEU A 128 -2.24 -8.51 2.42
CA LEU A 128 -0.95 -9.12 2.72
C LEU A 128 0.20 -8.38 2.04
N THR A 129 0.05 -8.01 0.76
CA THR A 129 1.07 -7.23 0.04
C THR A 129 1.31 -5.88 0.72
N LEU A 130 0.27 -5.17 1.14
CA LEU A 130 0.39 -3.87 1.81
C LEU A 130 1.04 -4.00 3.20
N VAL A 131 0.70 -5.04 3.97
CA VAL A 131 1.35 -5.33 5.26
C VAL A 131 2.83 -5.62 5.06
N MET A 132 3.19 -6.45 4.07
CA MET A 132 4.59 -6.76 3.77
C MET A 132 5.36 -5.55 3.24
N ASP A 133 4.77 -4.73 2.37
CA ASP A 133 5.42 -3.51 1.85
C ASP A 133 5.71 -2.50 2.97
N ARG A 134 4.80 -2.36 3.93
CA ARG A 134 4.86 -1.30 4.95
C ARG A 134 5.52 -1.72 6.24
N LEU A 135 5.28 -2.96 6.67
CA LEU A 135 5.75 -3.48 7.95
C LEU A 135 6.82 -4.55 7.78
N GLY A 136 7.08 -5.05 6.56
CA GLY A 136 8.01 -6.15 6.33
C GLY A 136 9.44 -5.85 6.79
N LEU A 137 9.95 -4.64 6.53
CA LEU A 137 11.28 -4.25 7.02
C LEU A 137 11.31 -4.18 8.55
N SER A 138 10.33 -3.54 9.18
CA SER A 138 10.24 -3.46 10.64
C SER A 138 10.09 -4.84 11.28
N ALA A 139 9.30 -5.73 10.67
CA ALA A 139 9.13 -7.11 11.12
C ALA A 139 10.42 -7.91 11.01
N PHE A 140 11.17 -7.72 9.91
CA PHE A 140 12.48 -8.32 9.73
C PHE A 140 13.48 -7.82 10.77
N VAL A 141 13.57 -6.51 10.99
CA VAL A 141 14.45 -5.92 12.02
C VAL A 141 14.09 -6.43 13.40
N ALA A 142 12.80 -6.48 13.76
CA ALA A 142 12.35 -7.03 15.03
C ALA A 142 12.74 -8.52 15.19
N ALA A 143 12.60 -9.32 14.14
CA ALA A 143 13.01 -10.72 14.15
C ALA A 143 14.51 -10.87 14.42
N VAL A 144 15.35 -10.10 13.72
CA VAL A 144 16.81 -10.14 13.88
C VAL A 144 17.21 -9.69 15.28
N VAL A 145 16.62 -8.61 15.81
CA VAL A 145 16.92 -8.10 17.15
C VAL A 145 16.54 -9.14 18.22
N VAL A 146 15.35 -9.73 18.15
CA VAL A 146 14.91 -10.74 19.13
C VAL A 146 15.75 -12.02 19.04
N ALA A 147 16.01 -12.53 17.83
CA ALA A 147 16.84 -13.71 17.64
C ALA A 147 18.27 -13.48 18.17
N SER A 148 18.88 -12.33 17.86
CA SER A 148 20.21 -11.97 18.34
C SER A 148 20.25 -11.78 19.87
N GLY A 149 19.20 -11.20 20.46
CA GLY A 149 19.08 -11.06 21.90
C GLY A 149 18.97 -12.41 22.62
N LEU A 150 18.19 -13.35 22.08
CA LEU A 150 18.08 -14.70 22.62
C LEU A 150 19.40 -15.47 22.49
N TYR A 151 20.12 -15.30 21.38
CA TYR A 151 21.45 -15.88 21.19
C TYR A 151 22.45 -15.33 22.22
N ALA A 152 22.51 -14.01 22.40
CA ALA A 152 23.38 -13.38 23.39
C ALA A 152 23.05 -13.82 24.82
N PHE A 153 21.76 -13.96 25.14
CA PHE A 153 21.31 -14.47 26.43
C PHE A 153 21.76 -15.92 26.67
N GLN A 154 21.66 -16.81 25.66
CA GLN A 154 22.14 -18.19 25.77
C GLN A 154 23.66 -18.25 25.99
N ILE A 155 24.43 -17.42 25.29
CA ILE A 155 25.88 -17.31 25.50
C ILE A 155 26.16 -16.91 26.95
N PHE A 156 25.50 -15.86 27.43
CA PHE A 156 25.70 -15.37 28.80
C PHE A 156 25.33 -16.44 29.84
N ALA A 157 24.19 -17.10 29.69
CA ALA A 157 23.74 -18.17 30.58
C ALA A 157 24.74 -19.34 30.62
N SER A 158 25.34 -19.69 29.47
CA SER A 158 26.36 -20.74 29.40
C SER A 158 27.67 -20.36 30.12
N HIS A 159 28.10 -19.09 30.02
CA HIS A 159 29.28 -18.59 30.74
C HIS A 159 29.03 -18.47 32.25
N ALA A 160 27.80 -18.18 32.65
CA ALA A 160 27.40 -18.12 34.06
C ALA A 160 27.21 -19.50 34.71
N GLY A 161 27.40 -20.60 33.97
CA GLY A 161 27.18 -21.96 34.48
C GLY A 161 25.72 -22.29 34.76
N LEU A 162 24.78 -21.48 34.23
CA LEU A 162 23.34 -21.66 34.47
C LEU A 162 22.72 -22.73 33.57
N GLN A 163 23.42 -23.19 32.53
CA GLN A 163 22.91 -24.18 31.58
C GLN A 163 24.02 -25.08 31.02
N GLU A 164 23.91 -26.38 31.30
CA GLU A 164 24.51 -27.43 30.48
C GLU A 164 23.55 -27.78 29.32
N LEU A 165 23.40 -26.86 28.37
CA LEU A 165 22.69 -27.20 27.14
C LEU A 165 23.59 -28.06 26.25
N PRO A 166 23.13 -29.25 25.78
CA PRO A 166 23.90 -30.05 24.84
C PRO A 166 24.11 -29.26 23.55
N ARG A 167 25.34 -28.79 23.34
CA ARG A 167 25.76 -28.13 22.10
C ARG A 167 25.78 -29.17 20.98
N VAL A 168 24.68 -29.33 20.26
CA VAL A 168 24.61 -30.17 19.07
C VAL A 168 25.25 -29.40 17.89
N GLY A 169 26.51 -29.72 17.57
CA GLY A 169 27.15 -29.40 16.30
C GLY A 169 28.06 -28.16 16.28
N ARG A 170 29.16 -28.25 15.52
CA ARG A 170 30.18 -27.18 15.30
C ARG A 170 29.82 -26.17 14.21
N PHE A 171 28.67 -26.33 13.55
CA PHE A 171 28.15 -25.32 12.62
C PHE A 171 27.18 -24.42 13.37
N ALA A 172 27.03 -23.16 12.95
CA ALA A 172 26.11 -22.19 13.54
C ALA A 172 24.66 -22.70 13.47
N THR A 173 24.29 -23.57 14.39
CA THR A 173 22.95 -24.10 14.57
C THR A 173 22.18 -23.00 15.28
N VAL A 174 21.39 -22.26 14.51
CA VAL A 174 20.39 -21.34 15.09
C VAL A 174 19.51 -22.17 16.02
N SER A 175 19.47 -21.78 17.29
CA SER A 175 18.66 -22.49 18.28
C SER A 175 17.19 -22.46 17.86
N PHE A 176 16.46 -23.54 18.10
CA PHE A 176 15.02 -23.58 17.85
C PHE A 176 14.29 -22.37 18.48
N TRP A 177 14.73 -21.95 19.67
CA TRP A 177 14.17 -20.80 20.39
C TRP A 177 14.50 -19.46 19.73
N GLU A 178 15.69 -19.30 19.14
CA GLU A 178 16.06 -18.08 18.41
C GLU A 178 15.20 -17.93 17.16
N PHE A 179 15.04 -19.02 16.40
CA PHE A 179 14.18 -19.04 15.23
C PHE A 179 12.73 -18.74 15.61
N LEU A 180 12.18 -19.46 16.60
CA LEU A 180 10.79 -19.28 17.02
C LEU A 180 10.55 -17.88 17.58
N GLY A 181 11.46 -17.35 18.38
CA GLY A 181 11.39 -16.00 18.93
C GLY A 181 11.43 -14.93 17.85
N GLY A 182 12.33 -15.07 16.87
CA GLY A 182 12.41 -14.17 15.71
C GLY A 182 11.14 -14.20 14.85
N VAL A 183 10.63 -15.39 14.54
CA VAL A 183 9.37 -15.55 13.78
C VAL A 183 8.19 -14.96 14.54
N ALA A 184 8.08 -15.22 15.85
CA ALA A 184 7.03 -14.65 16.68
C ALA A 184 7.09 -13.12 16.68
N ALA A 185 8.28 -12.53 16.84
CA ALA A 185 8.47 -11.09 16.80
C ALA A 185 8.05 -10.48 15.45
N ALA A 186 8.43 -11.10 14.33
CA ALA A 186 7.99 -10.68 13.00
C ALA A 186 6.45 -10.68 12.88
N TRP A 187 5.79 -11.76 13.32
CA TRP A 187 4.33 -11.84 13.28
C TRP A 187 3.66 -10.83 14.20
N THR A 188 4.21 -10.55 15.38
CA THR A 188 3.71 -9.49 16.27
C THR A 188 3.79 -8.13 15.60
N VAL A 189 4.90 -7.80 14.92
CA VAL A 189 5.02 -6.55 14.17
C VAL A 189 4.06 -6.51 12.98
N CYS A 190 3.91 -7.58 12.22
CA CYS A 190 2.93 -7.63 11.13
C CYS A 190 1.49 -7.46 11.64
N ALA A 191 1.16 -8.05 12.79
CA ALA A 191 -0.18 -7.99 13.38
C ALA A 191 -0.48 -6.63 14.02
N PHE A 192 0.46 -6.04 14.75
CA PHE A 192 0.23 -4.86 15.60
C PHE A 192 1.03 -3.62 15.21
N GLY A 193 2.03 -3.73 14.33
CA GLY A 193 2.89 -2.62 13.92
C GLY A 193 2.12 -1.46 13.29
N HIS A 194 0.96 -1.73 12.68
CA HIS A 194 0.07 -0.70 12.15
C HIS A 194 -0.46 0.27 13.24
N LEU A 195 -0.46 -0.14 14.51
CA LEU A 195 -0.84 0.72 15.64
C LEU A 195 0.16 1.86 15.90
N LEU A 196 1.40 1.73 15.41
CA LEU A 196 2.43 2.78 15.46
C LEU A 196 2.31 3.74 14.26
N CYS A 197 1.66 3.32 13.18
CA CYS A 197 1.43 4.09 11.96
C CYS A 197 0.18 5.01 12.06
N ARG A 198 -0.08 5.65 13.21
CA ARG A 198 -1.28 6.48 13.40
C ARG A 198 -1.24 7.80 12.63
N ARG A 199 -0.04 8.32 12.38
CA ARG A 199 0.16 9.58 11.67
C ARG A 199 0.20 9.42 10.17
N THR A 200 0.39 8.21 9.67
CA THR A 200 0.45 8.00 8.23
C THR A 200 -0.96 7.89 7.65
N CYS A 201 -1.20 8.67 6.61
CA CYS A 201 -2.46 8.74 5.89
C CYS A 201 -2.23 8.38 4.42
N CYS A 202 -3.07 7.50 3.91
CA CYS A 202 -3.04 7.12 2.51
C CYS A 202 -4.32 7.52 1.80
N PHE A 203 -4.18 7.83 0.51
CA PHE A 203 -5.32 7.90 -0.38
C PHE A 203 -5.72 6.48 -0.77
N PHE A 204 -6.96 6.10 -0.52
CA PHE A 204 -7.53 4.84 -0.97
C PHE A 204 -8.85 5.12 -1.69
N ASP A 205 -8.86 4.93 -3.00
CA ASP A 205 -9.93 5.36 -3.91
C ASP A 205 -11.34 4.93 -3.45
N CYS A 206 -11.54 3.68 -3.05
CA CYS A 206 -12.86 3.18 -2.61
C CYS A 206 -13.42 3.87 -1.36
N ILE A 207 -12.55 4.45 -0.52
CA ILE A 207 -12.94 5.07 0.77
C ILE A 207 -12.88 6.58 0.69
N SER A 208 -11.92 7.11 -0.08
CA SER A 208 -11.62 8.54 -0.15
C SER A 208 -12.51 9.27 -1.14
N ILE A 209 -13.09 8.56 -2.12
CA ILE A 209 -14.05 9.10 -3.10
C ILE A 209 -15.46 8.68 -2.70
N CYS A 210 -16.40 9.63 -2.65
CA CYS A 210 -17.81 9.34 -2.40
C CYS A 210 -18.35 8.42 -3.50
N GLN A 211 -18.85 7.24 -3.12
CA GLN A 211 -19.39 6.26 -4.07
C GLN A 211 -20.90 6.43 -4.31
N ASN A 212 -21.61 7.07 -3.37
CA ASN A 212 -23.07 7.20 -3.38
C ASN A 212 -23.55 8.32 -4.31
N GLU A 213 -22.77 9.40 -4.46
CA GLU A 213 -23.14 10.57 -5.25
C GLU A 213 -22.33 10.61 -6.55
N PRO A 214 -22.98 10.48 -7.73
CA PRO A 214 -22.27 10.35 -9.01
C PRO A 214 -21.47 11.61 -9.37
N GLU A 215 -21.96 12.80 -8.99
CA GLU A 215 -21.29 14.07 -9.24
C GLU A 215 -19.99 14.20 -8.43
N LEU A 216 -20.05 13.93 -7.12
CA LEU A 216 -18.87 13.91 -6.25
C LEU A 216 -17.89 12.81 -6.65
N LYS A 217 -18.39 11.66 -7.10
CA LYS A 217 -17.54 10.58 -7.63
C LYS A 217 -16.78 11.03 -8.86
N ALA A 218 -17.45 11.63 -9.83
CA ALA A 218 -16.84 12.15 -11.05
C ALA A 218 -15.82 13.25 -10.73
N ALA A 219 -16.18 14.20 -9.87
CA ALA A 219 -15.28 15.26 -9.41
C ALA A 219 -14.04 14.69 -8.69
N GLY A 220 -14.22 13.69 -7.81
CA GLY A 220 -13.13 13.02 -7.12
C GLY A 220 -12.17 12.33 -8.09
N ILE A 221 -12.69 11.62 -9.11
CA ILE A 221 -11.89 10.94 -10.13
C ILE A 221 -11.11 11.95 -10.98
N GLN A 222 -11.75 13.03 -11.42
CA GLN A 222 -11.11 14.08 -12.24
C GLN A 222 -9.98 14.79 -11.49
N ASN A 223 -10.04 14.87 -10.15
CA ASN A 223 -9.05 15.53 -9.31
C ASN A 223 -7.92 14.60 -8.81
N ILE A 224 -7.94 13.29 -9.11
CA ILE A 224 -6.85 12.36 -8.71
C ILE A 224 -5.45 12.86 -9.13
N PRO A 225 -5.24 13.37 -10.37
CA PRO A 225 -3.93 13.88 -10.75
C PRO A 225 -3.46 15.07 -9.91
N ALA A 226 -4.38 15.89 -9.40
CA ALA A 226 -4.05 17.00 -8.51
C ALA A 226 -3.61 16.49 -7.14
N PHE A 227 -4.26 15.44 -6.63
CA PHE A 227 -3.91 14.80 -5.35
C PHE A 227 -2.53 14.16 -5.35
N LEU A 228 -2.05 13.71 -6.51
CA LEU A 228 -0.73 13.08 -6.67
C LEU A 228 0.43 14.09 -6.81
N ARG A 229 0.12 15.37 -7.07
CA ARG A 229 1.14 16.42 -7.28
C ARG A 229 1.41 17.26 -6.03
N ALA A 230 0.52 17.20 -5.05
CA ALA A 230 0.62 17.93 -3.79
C ALA A 230 1.49 17.16 -2.78
#